data_AF-A0A976LR52-F1
#
_entry.id   AF-A0A976LR52-F1
#
_cell.length_a   1.000
_cell.length_b   1.000
_cell.length_c   1.000
_cell.angle_alpha   90.00
_cell.angle_beta   90.00
_cell.angle_gamma   90.00
#
_symmetry.space_group_name_H-M   'P 1'
#
loop_
_entity.id
_entity.type
_entity.pdbx_description
1 polymer ?
#
loop_
_entity_poly.entity_id
_entity_poly.type
_entity_poly.pdbx_seq_one_letter_code
_entity_poly.pdbx_strand_id
1 'polypeptide(L)'
;MQNLNSLFQSNSLPSSKPIKFHDGKITLFKREESHQWQCRFKIPTGKWHQASTNKTDANEAKSQAVVIYETAQINISQGLSLTTRTFGQMAKEVDEEMARSVTLKKWKRTYKDYEIVLRKYLVPFFGKIDVNAITAKDIGDFEEWRLSQMGIIPKGSTLRNHASAYNRVIKLARQQGYIHDQKPIPILSAVGDKGSPRPAFNKEEIDHLIAYMPQWELGGCKKIYSEFRKLCRCYVEFLLYTGIRQGTE
;
A
#
# COMPACT_ATOMS: atom_id res chain seq x y z
N MET A 1 -59.13 12.65 5.31
CA MET A 1 -57.84 12.34 4.65
C MET A 1 -57.86 12.94 3.25
N GLN A 2 -57.41 14.18 3.12
CA GLN A 2 -57.31 14.88 1.82
C GLN A 2 -55.94 15.53 1.72
N ASN A 3 -55.31 15.35 0.55
CA ASN A 3 -54.26 16.18 -0.06
C ASN A 3 -52.94 16.39 0.70
N LEU A 4 -51.99 15.48 0.46
CA LEU A 4 -50.54 15.70 0.66
C LEU A 4 -49.70 15.49 -0.62
N ASN A 5 -50.33 15.22 -1.77
CA ASN A 5 -49.61 14.96 -3.04
C ASN A 5 -49.29 16.22 -3.85
N SER A 6 -49.56 17.43 -3.34
CA SER A 6 -49.39 18.69 -4.07
C SER A 6 -48.04 19.39 -3.87
N LEU A 7 -47.13 18.84 -3.04
CA LEU A 7 -45.89 19.53 -2.64
C LEU A 7 -44.62 19.09 -3.40
N PHE A 8 -44.72 18.10 -4.29
CA PHE A 8 -43.60 17.65 -5.13
C PHE A 8 -43.89 17.87 -6.62
N GLN A 9 -44.30 19.09 -7.00
CA GLN A 9 -43.99 19.56 -8.34
C GLN A 9 -42.52 19.95 -8.34
N SER A 10 -41.64 19.00 -8.68
CA SER A 10 -40.30 19.31 -9.12
C SER A 10 -40.43 20.22 -10.34
N ASN A 11 -40.21 21.52 -10.12
CA ASN A 11 -39.94 22.47 -11.19
C ASN A 11 -38.69 21.98 -11.93
N SER A 12 -38.89 21.18 -12.97
CA SER A 12 -37.83 20.75 -13.88
C SER A 12 -37.46 21.95 -14.75
N LEU A 13 -36.45 22.69 -14.30
CA LEU A 13 -35.72 23.62 -15.17
C LEU A 13 -35.21 22.84 -16.39
N PRO A 14 -35.18 23.45 -17.59
CA PRO A 14 -34.90 22.74 -18.83
C PRO A 14 -33.50 22.10 -18.77
N SER A 15 -33.46 20.76 -18.84
CA SER A 15 -32.27 20.00 -19.18
C SER A 15 -31.68 20.59 -20.47
N SER A 16 -30.57 21.33 -20.34
CA SER A 16 -29.93 21.95 -21.50
C SER A 16 -29.52 20.83 -22.45
N LYS A 17 -29.99 20.89 -23.70
CA LYS A 17 -29.69 19.86 -24.71
C LYS A 17 -28.18 19.57 -24.75
N PRO A 18 -27.75 18.30 -24.75
CA PRO A 18 -26.34 17.96 -24.79
C PRO A 18 -25.72 18.46 -26.11
N ILE A 19 -24.63 19.22 -26.01
CA ILE A 19 -23.93 19.83 -27.14
C ILE A 19 -22.77 18.89 -27.54
N LYS A 20 -22.81 18.34 -28.75
CA LYS A 20 -21.71 17.56 -29.31
C LYS A 20 -20.78 18.49 -30.09
N PHE A 21 -19.48 18.37 -29.89
CA PHE A 21 -18.45 19.16 -30.58
C PHE A 21 -17.13 18.39 -30.66
N HIS A 22 -16.14 18.90 -31.38
CA HIS A 22 -14.88 18.20 -31.67
C HIS A 22 -15.12 16.88 -32.43
N ASP A 23 -15.71 16.99 -33.63
CA ASP A 23 -16.13 15.87 -34.50
C ASP A 23 -17.03 14.83 -33.82
N GLY A 24 -17.83 15.28 -32.83
CA GLY A 24 -18.73 14.42 -32.07
C GLY A 24 -18.06 13.54 -31.02
N LYS A 25 -16.74 13.69 -30.80
CA LYS A 25 -15.98 12.94 -29.80
C LYS A 25 -16.28 13.39 -28.37
N ILE A 26 -16.60 14.68 -28.18
CA ILE A 26 -16.91 15.27 -26.88
C ILE A 26 -18.39 15.64 -26.83
N THR A 27 -19.07 15.24 -25.77
CA THR A 27 -20.44 15.68 -25.46
C THR A 27 -20.43 16.53 -24.20
N LEU A 28 -20.83 17.79 -24.31
CA LEU A 28 -21.07 18.70 -23.19
C LEU A 28 -22.53 18.58 -22.72
N PHE A 29 -22.76 18.55 -21.42
CA PHE A 29 -24.09 18.52 -20.84
C PHE A 29 -24.09 19.16 -19.45
N LYS A 30 -25.27 19.49 -18.96
CA LYS A 30 -25.49 20.07 -17.63
C LYS A 30 -26.39 19.14 -16.83
N ARG A 31 -26.05 18.90 -15.56
CA ARG A 31 -26.93 18.13 -14.65
C ARG A 31 -28.00 19.05 -14.08
N GLU A 32 -29.15 18.49 -13.72
CA GLU A 32 -30.27 19.23 -13.14
C GLU A 32 -29.86 19.96 -11.85
N GLU A 33 -29.01 19.33 -11.03
CA GLU A 33 -28.56 19.87 -9.74
C GLU A 33 -27.27 20.71 -9.80
N SER A 34 -26.66 20.89 -10.98
CA SER A 34 -25.36 21.56 -11.10
C SER A 34 -25.38 22.72 -12.08
N HIS A 35 -24.92 23.89 -11.62
CA HIS A 35 -24.75 25.06 -12.47
C HIS A 35 -23.55 24.94 -13.43
N GLN A 36 -22.67 23.96 -13.22
CA GLN A 36 -21.45 23.75 -13.99
C GLN A 36 -21.68 22.80 -15.16
N TRP A 37 -21.04 23.10 -16.29
CA TRP A 37 -21.01 22.19 -17.43
C TRP A 37 -20.12 20.98 -17.15
N GLN A 38 -20.49 19.85 -17.72
CA GLN A 38 -19.74 18.60 -17.65
C GLN A 38 -19.49 18.09 -19.07
N CYS A 39 -18.36 17.43 -19.27
CA CYS A 39 -18.02 16.78 -20.52
C CYS A 39 -17.94 15.27 -20.33
N ARG A 40 -18.35 14.53 -21.37
CA ARG A 40 -18.09 13.11 -21.50
C ARG A 40 -17.52 12.77 -22.87
N PHE A 41 -16.64 11.79 -22.91
CA PHE A 41 -16.04 11.27 -24.14
C PHE A 41 -15.71 9.79 -23.96
N LYS A 42 -15.53 9.09 -25.08
CA LYS A 42 -15.21 7.66 -25.08
C LYS A 42 -13.69 7.47 -25.07
N ILE A 43 -13.19 6.72 -24.10
CA ILE A 43 -11.79 6.28 -24.01
C ILE A 43 -11.55 5.21 -25.09
N PRO A 44 -10.32 5.02 -25.62
CA PRO A 44 -10.00 3.92 -26.55
C PRO A 44 -10.42 2.52 -26.06
N THR A 45 -10.48 2.31 -24.74
CA THR A 45 -10.99 1.08 -24.11
C THR A 45 -12.51 0.87 -24.26
N GLY A 46 -13.21 1.83 -24.86
CA GLY A 46 -14.65 1.81 -25.08
C GLY A 46 -15.48 2.32 -23.90
N LYS A 47 -14.86 2.59 -22.75
CA LYS A 47 -15.53 3.14 -21.56
C LYS A 47 -15.76 4.64 -21.70
N TRP A 48 -16.86 5.14 -21.12
CA TRP A 48 -17.12 6.57 -21.02
C TRP A 48 -16.30 7.18 -19.88
N HIS A 49 -15.55 8.24 -20.18
CA HIS A 49 -14.98 9.14 -19.18
C HIS A 49 -15.88 10.36 -19.03
N GLN A 50 -16.08 10.81 -17.80
CA GLN A 50 -16.86 12.00 -17.49
C GLN A 50 -16.07 12.88 -16.52
N ALA A 51 -16.03 14.17 -16.81
CA ALA A 51 -15.36 15.18 -15.99
C ALA A 51 -16.20 16.47 -15.94
N SER A 52 -16.09 17.22 -14.84
CA SER A 52 -16.66 18.58 -14.76
C SER A 52 -15.71 19.56 -15.42
N THR A 53 -16.23 20.52 -16.17
CA THR A 53 -15.42 21.63 -16.71
C THR A 53 -15.26 22.75 -15.68
N ASN A 54 -16.00 22.73 -14.57
CA ASN A 54 -16.01 23.76 -13.52
C ASN A 54 -16.33 25.18 -14.05
N LYS A 55 -16.98 25.27 -15.21
CA LYS A 55 -17.38 26.53 -15.86
C LYS A 55 -18.88 26.60 -16.03
N THR A 56 -19.44 27.81 -15.87
CA THR A 56 -20.87 28.10 -16.04
C THR A 56 -21.20 28.57 -17.47
N ASP A 57 -20.26 29.23 -18.13
CA ASP A 57 -20.37 29.65 -19.54
C ASP A 57 -20.11 28.49 -20.51
N ALA A 58 -20.90 28.41 -21.58
CA ALA A 58 -20.83 27.32 -22.55
C ALA A 58 -19.58 27.37 -23.44
N ASN A 59 -19.08 28.55 -23.79
CA ASN A 59 -17.89 28.70 -24.64
C ASN A 59 -16.62 28.41 -23.84
N GLU A 60 -16.50 28.92 -22.62
CA GLU A 60 -15.39 28.57 -21.73
C GLU A 60 -15.39 27.06 -21.41
N ALA A 61 -16.57 26.48 -21.19
CA ALA A 61 -16.70 25.05 -20.95
C ALA A 61 -16.27 24.20 -22.16
N LYS A 62 -16.52 24.64 -23.40
CA LYS A 62 -16.03 23.94 -24.60
C LYS A 62 -14.51 23.91 -24.65
N SER A 63 -13.86 25.06 -24.46
CA SER A 63 -12.39 25.15 -24.45
C SER A 63 -11.80 24.27 -23.35
N GLN A 64 -12.33 24.34 -22.12
CA GLN A 64 -11.87 23.51 -21.02
C GLN A 64 -12.08 22.01 -21.27
N ALA A 65 -13.20 21.65 -21.89
CA ALA A 65 -13.48 20.25 -22.24
C ALA A 65 -12.53 19.70 -23.32
N VAL A 66 -12.07 20.54 -24.27
CA VAL A 66 -10.98 20.14 -25.19
C VAL A 66 -9.69 19.86 -24.42
N VAL A 67 -9.30 20.76 -23.51
CA VAL A 67 -8.10 20.58 -22.68
C VAL A 67 -8.18 19.28 -21.85
N ILE A 68 -9.33 18.99 -21.24
CA ILE A 68 -9.55 17.75 -20.48
C ILE A 68 -9.44 16.52 -21.41
N TYR A 69 -10.02 16.57 -22.61
CA TYR A 69 -9.95 15.49 -23.57
C TYR A 69 -8.52 15.23 -24.03
N GLU A 70 -7.78 16.27 -24.42
CA GLU A 70 -6.39 16.17 -24.87
C GLU A 70 -5.48 15.64 -23.75
N THR A 71 -5.62 16.18 -22.53
CA THR A 71 -4.88 15.69 -21.34
C THR A 71 -5.17 14.22 -21.09
N ALA A 72 -6.43 13.80 -21.23
CA ALA A 72 -6.79 12.39 -21.08
C ALA A 72 -6.16 11.52 -22.17
N GLN A 73 -6.15 11.95 -23.44
CA GLN A 73 -5.48 11.22 -24.52
C GLN A 73 -3.97 11.11 -24.30
N ILE A 74 -3.32 12.18 -23.81
CA ILE A 74 -1.89 12.18 -23.46
C ILE A 74 -1.62 11.18 -22.33
N ASN A 75 -2.44 11.18 -21.27
CA ASN A 75 -2.29 10.22 -20.18
C ASN A 75 -2.45 8.78 -20.68
N ILE A 76 -3.44 8.51 -21.53
CA ILE A 76 -3.66 7.18 -22.10
C ILE A 76 -2.49 6.77 -23.01
N SER A 77 -1.97 7.67 -23.84
CA SER A 77 -0.84 7.36 -24.74
C SER A 77 0.46 7.09 -23.96
N GLN A 78 0.60 7.67 -22.78
CA GLN A 78 1.69 7.39 -21.83
C GLN A 78 1.42 6.16 -20.95
N GLY A 79 0.31 5.44 -21.14
CA GLY A 79 -0.06 4.28 -20.32
C GLY A 79 -0.52 4.60 -18.90
N LEU A 80 -0.86 5.87 -18.63
CA LEU A 80 -1.37 6.31 -17.34
C LEU A 80 -2.87 6.06 -17.21
N SER A 81 -3.28 5.66 -16.01
CA SER A 81 -4.69 5.55 -15.66
C SER A 81 -5.31 6.93 -15.51
N LEU A 82 -6.51 7.10 -16.08
CA LEU A 82 -7.32 8.32 -15.90
C LEU A 82 -7.96 8.41 -14.51
N THR A 83 -7.99 7.29 -13.78
CA THR A 83 -8.54 7.21 -12.43
C THR A 83 -7.40 7.22 -11.43
N THR A 84 -7.51 8.08 -10.42
CA THR A 84 -6.56 8.12 -9.31
C THR A 84 -6.85 7.00 -8.32
N ARG A 85 -5.81 6.56 -7.60
CA ARG A 85 -5.92 5.54 -6.55
C ARG A 85 -5.24 6.04 -5.30
N THR A 86 -5.88 5.79 -4.15
CA THR A 86 -5.28 6.12 -2.87
C THR A 86 -4.26 5.07 -2.46
N PHE A 87 -3.31 5.45 -1.61
CA PHE A 87 -2.32 4.52 -1.06
C PHE A 87 -2.97 3.35 -0.33
N GLY A 88 -4.08 3.59 0.38
CA GLY A 88 -4.80 2.53 1.09
C GLY A 88 -5.39 1.47 0.15
N GLN A 89 -5.89 1.90 -1.02
CA GLN A 89 -6.40 0.96 -2.04
C GLN A 89 -5.27 0.11 -2.61
N MET A 90 -4.14 0.75 -2.96
CA MET A 90 -2.97 0.03 -3.47
C MET A 90 -2.37 -0.90 -2.42
N ALA A 91 -2.32 -0.49 -1.14
CA ALA A 91 -1.85 -1.32 -0.04
C ALA A 91 -2.70 -2.58 0.14
N LYS A 92 -4.02 -2.47 0.02
CA LYS A 92 -4.93 -3.62 0.08
C LYS A 92 -4.65 -4.62 -1.04
N GLU A 93 -4.43 -4.15 -2.26
CA GLU A 93 -4.07 -5.02 -3.39
C GLU A 93 -2.71 -5.71 -3.18
N VAL A 94 -1.74 -5.01 -2.57
CA VAL A 94 -0.45 -5.61 -2.18
C VAL A 94 -0.65 -6.71 -1.14
N ASP A 95 -1.51 -6.50 -0.14
CA ASP A 95 -1.83 -7.53 0.86
C ASP A 95 -2.49 -8.77 0.22
N GLU A 96 -3.41 -8.55 -0.72
CA GLU A 96 -4.04 -9.64 -1.49
C GLU A 96 -3.05 -10.37 -2.41
N GLU A 97 -2.10 -9.67 -3.02
CA GLU A 97 -1.01 -10.29 -3.79
C GLU A 97 -0.09 -11.13 -2.88
N MET A 98 0.28 -10.59 -1.71
CA MET A 98 1.11 -11.30 -0.73
C MET A 98 0.38 -12.55 -0.21
N ALA A 99 -0.92 -12.47 0.08
CA ALA A 99 -1.73 -13.61 0.48
C ALA A 99 -1.77 -14.70 -0.62
N ARG A 100 -1.96 -14.31 -1.89
CA ARG A 100 -1.94 -15.26 -3.03
C ARG A 100 -0.58 -15.95 -3.20
N SER A 101 0.51 -15.25 -2.91
CA SER A 101 1.86 -15.84 -3.00
C SER A 101 2.11 -16.96 -1.99
N VAL A 102 1.38 -16.97 -0.86
CA VAL A 102 1.37 -18.07 0.12
C VAL A 102 0.83 -19.34 -0.51
N THR A 103 -0.33 -19.24 -1.17
CA THR A 103 -0.97 -20.37 -1.85
C THR A 103 -0.09 -20.95 -2.95
N LEU A 104 0.67 -20.12 -3.64
CA LEU A 104 1.60 -20.52 -4.71
C LEU A 104 2.95 -21.06 -4.20
N LYS A 105 3.12 -21.28 -2.89
CA LYS A 105 4.38 -21.73 -2.25
C LYS A 105 5.61 -20.84 -2.55
N LYS A 106 5.41 -19.59 -2.97
CA LYS A 106 6.47 -18.59 -3.22
C LYS A 106 6.58 -17.57 -2.06
N TRP A 107 6.15 -17.99 -0.87
CA TRP A 107 6.08 -17.11 0.28
C TRP A 107 7.47 -16.75 0.83
N LYS A 108 7.59 -15.51 1.31
CA LYS A 108 8.77 -15.03 2.02
C LYS A 108 8.39 -14.65 3.45
N ARG A 109 9.23 -15.01 4.43
CA ARG A 109 9.05 -14.65 5.85
C ARG A 109 8.80 -13.15 6.05
N THR A 110 9.48 -12.33 5.26
CA THR A 110 9.40 -10.87 5.29
C THR A 110 8.00 -10.31 4.97
N TYR A 111 7.12 -11.07 4.29
CA TYR A 111 5.77 -10.58 3.98
C TYR A 111 4.91 -10.38 5.22
N LYS A 112 5.12 -11.17 6.28
CA LYS A 112 4.45 -10.93 7.57
C LYS A 112 4.88 -9.61 8.18
N ASP A 113 6.17 -9.28 8.09
CA ASP A 113 6.68 -8.00 8.59
C ASP A 113 6.09 -6.84 7.78
N TYR A 114 5.98 -7.00 6.46
CA TYR A 114 5.37 -5.97 5.59
C TYR A 114 3.88 -5.76 5.87
N GLU A 115 3.10 -6.82 6.08
CA GLU A 115 1.68 -6.71 6.43
C GLU A 115 1.50 -5.91 7.73
N ILE A 116 2.31 -6.21 8.75
CA ILE A 116 2.28 -5.48 10.03
C ILE A 116 2.62 -4.00 9.80
N VAL A 117 3.65 -3.73 9.01
CA VAL A 117 4.07 -2.36 8.68
C VAL A 117 2.97 -1.60 7.94
N LEU A 118 2.37 -2.21 6.91
CA LEU A 118 1.30 -1.61 6.12
C LEU A 118 0.11 -1.27 7.01
N ARG A 119 -0.37 -2.24 7.79
CA ARG A 119 -1.54 -2.09 8.65
C ARG A 119 -1.33 -1.09 9.79
N LYS A 120 -0.16 -1.13 10.46
CA LYS A 120 0.07 -0.35 11.67
C LYS A 120 0.59 1.07 11.41
N TYR A 121 1.33 1.27 10.31
CA TYR A 121 2.02 2.54 10.08
C TYR A 121 1.68 3.19 8.74
N LEU A 122 1.84 2.48 7.61
CA LEU A 122 1.72 3.13 6.30
C LEU A 122 0.28 3.46 5.92
N VAL A 123 -0.68 2.55 6.11
CA VAL A 123 -2.09 2.77 5.79
C VAL A 123 -2.73 3.83 6.69
N PRO A 124 -2.53 3.85 8.02
CA PRO A 124 -3.08 4.90 8.86
C PRO A 124 -2.64 6.32 8.48
N PHE A 125 -1.40 6.48 8.00
CA PHE A 125 -0.86 7.78 7.61
C PHE A 125 -1.17 8.12 6.14
N PHE A 126 -0.71 7.31 5.19
CA PHE A 126 -0.82 7.59 3.76
C PHE A 126 -2.16 7.17 3.16
N GLY A 127 -2.98 6.39 3.85
CA GLY A 127 -4.08 5.63 3.23
C GLY A 127 -5.09 6.45 2.43
N LYS A 128 -5.31 7.72 2.80
CA LYS A 128 -6.22 8.66 2.11
C LYS A 128 -5.54 9.50 1.02
N ILE A 129 -4.21 9.50 0.98
CA ILE A 129 -3.42 10.27 0.03
C ILE A 129 -3.40 9.53 -1.31
N ASP A 130 -3.52 10.29 -2.42
CA ASP A 130 -3.30 9.76 -3.76
C ASP A 130 -1.83 9.34 -3.90
N VAL A 131 -1.58 8.11 -4.36
CA VAL A 131 -0.21 7.61 -4.50
C VAL A 131 0.63 8.48 -5.42
N ASN A 132 0.02 9.09 -6.43
CA ASN A 132 0.72 9.99 -7.34
C ASN A 132 1.00 11.37 -6.71
N ALA A 133 0.34 11.73 -5.61
CA ALA A 133 0.46 13.05 -4.97
C ALA A 133 1.44 13.08 -3.79
N ILE A 134 2.07 11.96 -3.43
CA ILE A 134 2.98 11.88 -2.28
C ILE A 134 4.21 12.78 -2.50
N THR A 135 4.45 13.69 -1.56
CA THR A 135 5.54 14.68 -1.57
C THR A 135 6.62 14.35 -0.55
N ALA A 136 7.78 15.01 -0.67
CA ALA A 136 8.87 14.84 0.29
C ALA A 136 8.50 15.34 1.69
N LYS A 137 7.59 16.32 1.78
CA LYS A 137 7.04 16.80 3.04
C LYS A 137 6.24 15.70 3.74
N ASP A 138 5.39 14.99 3.00
CA ASP A 138 4.59 13.89 3.56
C ASP A 138 5.48 12.77 4.12
N ILE A 139 6.66 12.55 3.52
CA ILE A 139 7.66 11.61 4.05
C ILE A 139 8.24 12.10 5.37
N GLY A 140 8.63 13.38 5.47
CA GLY A 140 9.12 13.96 6.71
C GLY A 140 8.08 13.88 7.84
N ASP A 141 6.85 14.29 7.54
CA ASP A 141 5.72 14.25 8.48
C ASP A 141 5.44 12.80 8.93
N PHE A 142 5.56 11.81 8.02
CA PHE A 142 5.43 10.40 8.36
C PHE A 142 6.54 9.92 9.30
N GLU A 143 7.78 10.35 9.11
CA GLU A 143 8.90 9.93 9.95
C GLU A 143 8.73 10.41 11.40
N GLU A 144 8.29 11.65 11.58
CA GLU A 144 7.95 12.21 12.90
C GLU A 144 6.77 11.48 13.54
N TRP A 145 5.68 11.29 12.77
CA TRP A 145 4.52 10.55 13.24
C TRP A 145 4.87 9.12 13.63
N ARG A 146 5.68 8.41 12.83
CA ARG A 146 6.12 7.04 13.12
C ARG A 146 6.89 6.97 14.44
N LEU A 147 7.78 7.93 14.71
CA LEU A 147 8.52 7.99 15.97
C LEU A 147 7.56 8.11 17.16
N SER A 148 6.55 8.98 17.07
CA SER A 148 5.51 9.10 18.11
C SER A 148 4.73 7.80 18.34
N GLN A 149 4.41 7.07 17.26
CA GLN A 149 3.66 5.82 17.35
C GLN A 149 4.48 4.66 17.90
N MET A 150 5.79 4.64 17.64
CA MET A 150 6.67 3.58 18.12
C MET A 150 7.12 3.81 19.57
N GLY A 151 7.23 5.07 20.01
CA GLY A 151 7.77 5.42 21.33
C GLY A 151 9.25 5.10 21.51
N ILE A 152 9.91 4.59 20.47
CA ILE A 152 11.33 4.24 20.42
C ILE A 152 11.91 4.65 19.07
N ILE A 153 13.21 4.96 19.04
CA ILE A 153 13.92 5.20 17.79
C ILE A 153 14.16 3.85 17.10
N PRO A 154 13.56 3.60 15.93
CA PRO A 154 13.71 2.34 15.20
C PRO A 154 15.15 2.17 14.71
N LYS A 155 15.65 0.92 14.78
CA LYS A 155 16.94 0.55 14.18
C LYS A 155 16.86 0.51 12.66
N GLY A 156 18.01 0.60 12.00
CA GLY A 156 18.09 0.63 10.53
C GLY A 156 17.47 -0.59 9.83
N SER A 157 17.45 -1.76 10.47
CA SER A 157 16.74 -2.96 9.96
C SER A 157 15.23 -2.75 9.90
N THR A 158 14.65 -2.18 10.97
CA THR A 158 13.22 -1.85 11.03
C THR A 158 12.86 -0.79 10.00
N LEU A 159 13.66 0.28 9.89
CA LEU A 159 13.46 1.32 8.88
C LEU A 159 13.47 0.76 7.45
N ARG A 160 14.38 -0.18 7.16
CA ARG A 160 14.46 -0.85 5.86
C ARG A 160 13.25 -1.72 5.57
N ASN A 161 12.69 -2.40 6.56
CA ASN A 161 11.44 -3.12 6.41
C ASN A 161 10.29 -2.16 6.07
N HIS A 162 10.23 -0.99 6.74
CA HIS A 162 9.25 0.04 6.41
C HIS A 162 9.40 0.56 4.98
N ALA A 163 10.62 0.92 4.58
CA ALA A 163 10.93 1.39 3.24
C ALA A 163 10.61 0.32 2.17
N SER A 164 10.88 -0.96 2.46
CA SER A 164 10.60 -2.05 1.52
C SER A 164 9.10 -2.28 1.33
N ALA A 165 8.31 -2.22 2.41
CA ALA A 165 6.85 -2.31 2.32
C ALA A 165 6.26 -1.14 1.52
N TYR A 166 6.70 0.10 1.80
CA TYR A 166 6.30 1.28 1.04
C TYR A 166 6.65 1.17 -0.45
N ASN A 167 7.90 0.84 -0.77
CA ASN A 167 8.36 0.69 -2.16
C ASN A 167 7.59 -0.39 -2.92
N ARG A 168 7.08 -1.43 -2.24
CA ARG A 168 6.23 -2.44 -2.86
C ARG A 168 4.89 -1.86 -3.32
N VAL A 169 4.27 -1.00 -2.52
CA VAL A 169 3.03 -0.28 -2.89
C VAL A 169 3.27 0.64 -4.06
N ILE A 170 4.35 1.44 -4.02
CA ILE A 170 4.71 2.35 -5.12
C ILE A 170 5.02 1.56 -6.40
N LYS A 171 5.71 0.42 -6.29
CA LYS A 171 6.00 -0.45 -7.44
C LYS A 171 4.73 -1.01 -8.07
N LEU A 172 3.77 -1.48 -7.26
CA LEU A 172 2.49 -1.96 -7.78
C LEU A 172 1.73 -0.83 -8.49
N ALA A 173 1.72 0.37 -7.92
CA ALA A 173 1.07 1.53 -8.51
C ALA A 173 1.69 1.96 -9.85
N ARG A 174 3.02 1.86 -10.00
CA ARG A 174 3.71 2.03 -11.30
C ARG A 174 3.32 0.96 -12.30
N GLN A 175 3.37 -0.31 -11.90
CA GLN A 175 3.02 -1.45 -12.77
C GLN A 175 1.59 -1.38 -13.31
N GLN A 176 0.66 -0.80 -12.54
CA GLN A 176 -0.72 -0.59 -12.96
C GLN A 176 -0.97 0.77 -13.65
N GLY A 177 0.07 1.59 -13.86
CA GLY A 177 -0.02 2.87 -14.57
C GLY A 177 -0.65 4.02 -13.76
N TYR A 178 -0.74 3.93 -12.43
CA TYR A 178 -1.24 5.04 -11.60
C TYR A 178 -0.17 6.09 -11.29
N ILE A 179 1.10 5.71 -11.38
CA ILE A 179 2.24 6.61 -11.27
C ILE A 179 3.00 6.56 -12.58
N HIS A 180 3.36 7.72 -13.12
CA HIS A 180 4.21 7.80 -14.29
C HIS A 180 5.60 7.25 -14.01
N ASP A 181 6.11 6.39 -14.90
CA ASP A 181 7.37 5.69 -14.70
C ASP A 181 8.57 6.62 -14.47
N GLN A 182 8.57 7.79 -15.11
CA GLN A 182 9.66 8.77 -14.93
C GLN A 182 9.44 9.73 -13.76
N LYS A 183 8.25 9.77 -13.15
CA LYS A 183 8.00 10.70 -12.04
C LYS A 183 8.75 10.20 -10.80
N PRO A 184 9.66 11.00 -10.20
CA PRO A 184 10.30 10.62 -8.96
C PRO A 184 9.26 10.68 -7.84
N ILE A 185 9.06 9.55 -7.15
CA ILE A 185 8.27 9.51 -5.92
C ILE A 185 9.26 9.42 -4.75
N PRO A 186 9.11 10.28 -3.74
CA PRO A 186 9.95 10.26 -2.55
C PRO A 186 10.00 8.88 -1.90
N ILE A 187 11.20 8.49 -1.46
CA ILE A 187 11.47 7.22 -0.79
C ILE A 187 11.56 7.43 0.72
N LEU A 188 11.17 6.41 1.49
CA LEU A 188 11.39 6.41 2.94
C LEU A 188 12.87 6.22 3.26
N SER A 189 13.39 6.99 4.22
CA SER A 189 14.76 6.80 4.69
C SER A 189 14.91 5.45 5.39
N ALA A 190 15.98 4.74 5.05
CA ALA A 190 16.42 3.52 5.74
C ALA A 190 17.67 3.77 6.61
N VAL A 191 18.02 5.04 6.83
CA VAL A 191 19.19 5.44 7.62
C VAL A 191 18.83 5.42 9.10
N GLY A 192 19.50 4.57 9.84
CA GLY A 192 19.38 4.49 11.29
C GLY A 192 20.48 3.62 11.88
N ASP A 193 20.56 3.62 13.21
CA ASP A 193 21.60 2.89 13.92
C ASP A 193 21.63 1.41 13.53
N LYS A 194 22.84 0.89 13.37
CA LYS A 194 23.06 -0.55 13.24
C LYS A 194 22.63 -1.23 14.53
N GLY A 195 22.01 -2.40 14.40
CA GLY A 195 21.76 -3.27 15.54
C GLY A 195 23.09 -3.76 16.12
N SER A 196 23.16 -3.91 17.44
CA SER A 196 24.27 -4.58 18.09
C SER A 196 24.17 -6.08 17.87
N PRO A 197 25.28 -6.78 17.57
CA PRO A 197 25.31 -8.24 17.62
C PRO A 197 24.86 -8.72 19.00
N ARG A 198 24.17 -9.87 19.06
CA ARG A 198 23.96 -10.53 20.35
C ARG A 198 25.32 -11.04 20.85
N PRO A 199 25.62 -10.97 22.16
CA PRO A 199 26.83 -11.57 22.71
C PRO A 199 26.93 -13.05 22.31
N ALA A 200 28.12 -13.46 21.88
CA ALA A 200 28.40 -14.86 21.63
C ALA A 200 28.77 -15.54 22.95
N PHE A 201 28.43 -16.83 23.07
CA PHE A 201 28.90 -17.63 24.19
C PHE A 201 30.42 -17.75 24.13
N ASN A 202 31.08 -17.56 25.27
CA ASN A 202 32.49 -17.86 25.43
C ASN A 202 32.70 -19.36 25.71
N LYS A 203 33.96 -19.82 25.72
CA LYS A 203 34.28 -21.24 25.91
C LYS A 203 33.82 -21.76 27.28
N GLU A 204 34.01 -20.98 28.34
CA GLU A 204 33.62 -21.37 29.70
C GLU A 204 32.11 -21.53 29.83
N GLU A 205 31.33 -20.64 29.20
CA GLU A 205 29.88 -20.70 29.15
C GLU A 205 29.40 -21.92 28.34
N ILE A 206 30.09 -22.26 27.25
CA ILE A 206 29.80 -23.46 26.44
C ILE A 206 30.10 -24.73 27.26
N ASP A 207 31.26 -24.80 27.89
CA ASP A 207 31.67 -25.96 28.70
C ASP A 207 30.70 -26.15 29.87
N HIS A 208 30.28 -25.05 30.52
CA HIS A 208 29.25 -25.07 31.55
C HIS A 208 27.90 -25.56 31.01
N LEU A 209 27.47 -25.08 29.84
CA LEU A 209 26.22 -25.50 29.21
C LEU A 209 26.23 -27.01 28.91
N ILE A 210 27.30 -27.53 28.32
CA ILE A 210 27.44 -28.96 28.00
C ILE A 210 27.44 -29.80 29.28
N ALA A 211 28.14 -29.37 30.33
CA ALA A 211 28.15 -30.08 31.61
C ALA A 211 26.78 -30.10 32.31
N TYR A 212 25.99 -29.03 32.14
CA TYR A 212 24.66 -28.89 32.75
C TYR A 212 23.56 -29.70 32.02
N MET A 213 23.63 -29.80 30.69
CA MET A 213 22.58 -30.43 29.87
C MET A 213 22.21 -31.89 30.25
N PRO A 214 23.14 -32.79 30.63
CA PRO A 214 22.82 -34.13 31.11
C PRO A 214 21.93 -34.16 32.36
N GLN A 215 22.11 -33.21 33.28
CA GLN A 215 21.23 -33.11 34.45
C GLN A 215 19.88 -32.51 34.05
N TRP A 216 19.89 -31.53 33.15
CA TRP A 216 18.68 -30.86 32.67
C TRP A 216 17.74 -31.79 31.89
N GLU A 217 18.27 -32.75 31.13
CA GLU A 217 17.47 -33.70 30.33
C GLU A 217 16.64 -34.66 31.19
N LEU A 218 17.11 -34.97 32.40
CA LEU A 218 16.42 -35.81 33.38
C LEU A 218 15.22 -35.10 34.02
N GLY A 219 15.12 -33.78 33.84
CA GLY A 219 13.98 -32.99 34.32
C GLY A 219 12.72 -33.19 33.48
N GLY A 220 11.54 -33.09 34.12
CA GLY A 220 10.25 -33.11 33.44
C GLY A 220 9.29 -34.13 34.06
N CYS A 221 8.04 -33.70 34.30
CA CYS A 221 7.06 -34.52 35.01
C CYS A 221 6.45 -35.66 34.16
N LYS A 222 6.61 -35.60 32.82
CA LYS A 222 6.05 -36.59 31.89
C LYS A 222 7.15 -37.11 30.97
N LYS A 223 7.06 -38.38 30.59
CA LYS A 223 8.00 -39.06 29.69
C LYS A 223 8.25 -38.28 28.40
N ILE A 224 7.19 -37.74 27.79
CA ILE A 224 7.28 -36.92 26.56
C ILE A 224 8.20 -35.70 26.70
N TYR A 225 8.20 -35.03 27.85
CA TYR A 225 9.06 -33.85 28.06
C TYR A 225 10.52 -34.23 28.25
N SER A 226 10.78 -35.37 28.89
CA SER A 226 12.15 -35.91 29.02
C SER A 226 12.71 -36.31 27.65
N GLU A 227 11.89 -36.95 26.80
CA GLU A 227 12.27 -37.28 25.42
C GLU A 227 12.57 -36.02 24.58
N PHE A 228 11.73 -34.99 24.66
CA PHE A 228 12.00 -33.71 23.96
C PHE A 228 13.27 -33.00 24.45
N ARG A 229 13.55 -33.05 25.76
CA ARG A 229 14.77 -32.45 26.30
C ARG A 229 16.02 -33.19 25.84
N LYS A 230 15.98 -34.52 25.80
CA LYS A 230 17.06 -35.34 25.24
C LYS A 230 17.31 -34.99 23.77
N LEU A 231 16.26 -34.86 22.97
CA LEU A 231 16.38 -34.42 21.57
C LEU A 231 16.99 -33.01 21.47
N CYS A 232 16.53 -32.07 22.29
CA CYS A 232 17.04 -30.70 22.32
C CYS A 232 18.54 -30.65 22.67
N ARG A 233 18.98 -31.44 23.66
CA ARG A 233 20.41 -31.56 23.99
C ARG A 233 21.22 -32.05 22.79
N CYS A 234 20.82 -33.18 22.18
CA CYS A 234 21.52 -33.71 21.01
C CYS A 234 21.56 -32.68 19.87
N TYR A 235 20.48 -31.92 19.69
CA TYR A 235 20.41 -30.87 18.68
C TYR A 235 21.36 -29.70 18.98
N VAL A 236 21.43 -29.24 20.23
CA VAL A 236 22.37 -28.19 20.64
C VAL A 236 23.82 -28.63 20.43
N GLU A 237 24.18 -29.84 20.86
CA GLU A 237 25.52 -30.39 20.65
C GLU A 237 25.85 -30.50 19.16
N PHE A 238 24.90 -31.00 18.35
CA PHE A 238 25.06 -31.09 16.90
C PHE A 238 25.29 -29.71 16.25
N LEU A 239 24.49 -28.70 16.61
CA LEU A 239 24.65 -27.34 16.09
C LEU A 239 26.00 -26.73 16.50
N LEU A 240 26.42 -26.96 17.75
CA LEU A 240 27.69 -26.48 18.28
C LEU A 240 28.89 -27.07 17.53
N TYR A 241 28.89 -28.38 17.29
CA TYR A 241 30.03 -29.05 16.65
C TYR A 241 30.06 -28.93 15.13
N THR A 242 28.91 -28.73 14.47
CA THR A 242 28.84 -28.64 13.00
C THR A 242 28.79 -27.21 12.47
N GLY A 243 28.35 -26.24 13.29
CA GLY A 243 28.13 -24.87 12.86
C GLY A 243 26.99 -24.69 11.85
N ILE A 244 26.14 -25.69 11.67
CA ILE A 244 24.97 -25.60 10.78
C ILE A 244 23.93 -24.65 11.39
N ARG A 245 23.17 -23.94 10.55
CA ARG A 245 22.06 -23.07 11.02
C ARG A 245 20.93 -23.93 11.56
N GLN A 246 20.31 -23.48 12.66
CA GLN A 246 19.10 -24.12 13.13
C GLN A 246 18.00 -24.04 12.06
N GLY A 247 17.43 -25.19 11.72
CA GLY A 247 16.30 -25.32 10.82
C GLY A 247 14.98 -25.14 11.57
N THR A 248 13.89 -25.23 10.83
CA THR A 248 12.57 -25.48 11.41
C THR A 248 12.24 -26.93 11.08
N GLU A 249 12.02 -27.76 12.10
CA GLU A 249 11.47 -29.11 11.94
C GLU A 249 9.97 -29.08 11.60
#